data_AF-A0A0B1S585-F1
#
_entry.id   AF-A0A0B1S585-F1
#
_cell.length_a   1.000
_cell.length_b   1.000
_cell.length_c   1.000
_cell.angle_alpha   90.00
_cell.angle_beta   90.00
_cell.angle_gamma   90.00
#
_symmetry.space_group_name_H-M   'P 1'
#
loop_
_entity.id
_entity.type
_entity.pdbx_description
1 polymer ?
#
loop_
_entity_poly.entity_id
_entity_poly.type
_entity_poly.pdbx_seq_one_letter_code
_entity_poly.pdbx_strand_id
1 'polypeptide(L)' 'MAAGAILKTTGAVLTIAVAVFIGTGLYYMLTGQGNRFDIGWFLTDTSPHMWAGFGIAFSLSLSVLGAG' A
#
# COMPACT_ATOMS: atom_id res chain seq x y z
N MET A 1 -1.91 -9.43 27.65
CA MET A 1 -1.58 -7.98 27.52
C MET A 1 -1.18 -7.61 26.08
N ALA A 2 -0.27 -8.35 25.42
CA ALA A 2 0.19 -8.06 24.05
C ALA A 2 -0.89 -8.18 22.95
N ALA A 3 -1.75 -9.20 22.99
CA ALA A 3 -2.80 -9.39 21.99
C ALA A 3 -3.78 -8.20 21.88
N GLY A 4 -4.08 -7.54 23.01
CA GLY A 4 -4.92 -6.35 23.03
C GLY A 4 -4.25 -5.11 22.42
N ALA A 5 -2.92 -5.01 22.49
CA ALA A 5 -2.18 -3.93 21.84
C ALA A 5 -2.11 -4.13 20.32
N ILE A 6 -1.82 -5.36 19.87
CA ILE A 6 -1.77 -5.74 18.45
C ILE A 6 -3.12 -5.49 17.77
N LEU A 7 -4.22 -5.93 18.39
CA LEU A 7 -5.55 -5.72 17.81
C LEU A 7 -5.89 -4.24 17.64
N LYS A 8 -5.50 -3.39 18.61
CA LYS A 8 -5.74 -1.95 18.55
C LYS A 8 -4.90 -1.26 17.49
N THR A 9 -3.61 -1.59 17.39
CA THR A 9 -2.72 -0.97 16.40
C THR A 9 -3.07 -1.42 14.99
N THR A 10 -3.25 -2.71 14.76
CA THR A 10 -3.66 -3.24 13.45
C THR A 10 -5.04 -2.70 13.04
N GLY A 11 -6.00 -2.69 13.97
CA GLY A 11 -7.32 -2.11 13.72
C GLY A 11 -7.25 -0.65 13.31
N ALA A 12 -6.53 0.18 14.07
CA ALA A 12 -6.37 1.60 13.77
C ALA A 12 -5.71 1.85 12.41
N VAL A 13 -4.63 1.13 12.09
CA VAL A 13 -3.92 1.26 10.81
C VAL A 13 -4.84 0.89 9.65
N LEU A 14 -5.58 -0.22 9.76
CA LEU A 14 -6.49 -0.67 8.70
C LEU A 14 -7.65 0.32 8.51
N THR A 15 -8.28 0.78 9.59
CA THR A 15 -9.39 1.74 9.49
C THR A 15 -8.94 3.05 8.85
N ILE A 16 -7.78 3.59 9.26
CA ILE A 16 -7.25 4.84 8.68
C ILE A 16 -6.91 4.63 7.20
N ALA A 17 -6.19 3.56 6.85
CA ALA A 17 -5.80 3.29 5.47
C ALA A 17 -7.02 3.14 4.55
N VAL A 18 -8.02 2.38 4.96
CA VAL A 18 -9.25 2.16 4.19
C VAL A 18 -10.07 3.46 4.08
N ALA A 19 -10.22 4.21 5.17
CA ALA A 19 -10.94 5.47 5.16
C ALA A 19 -10.29 6.50 4.22
N VAL A 20 -8.96 6.62 4.25
CA VAL A 20 -8.22 7.50 3.35
C VAL A 20 -8.35 7.05 1.89
N PHE A 21 -8.20 5.76 1.62
CA PHE A 21 -8.31 5.22 0.26
C PHE A 21 -9.70 5.44 -0.33
N ILE A 22 -10.75 5.04 0.39
CA ILE A 22 -12.14 5.20 -0.06
C ILE A 22 -12.51 6.69 -0.15
N GLY A 23 -12.17 7.49 0.86
CA GLY A 23 -12.46 8.92 0.87
C GLY A 23 -11.82 9.65 -0.31
N THR A 24 -10.56 9.36 -0.62
CA THR A 24 -9.85 9.96 -1.76
C THR A 24 -10.41 9.46 -3.09
N GLY A 25 -10.71 8.17 -3.21
CA GLY A 25 -11.33 7.59 -4.41
C GLY A 25 -12.72 8.18 -4.70
N LEU A 26 -13.56 8.28 -3.68
CA LEU A 26 -14.88 8.92 -3.78
C LEU A 26 -14.75 10.40 -4.12
N TYR A 27 -13.80 11.13 -3.50
CA TYR A 27 -13.56 12.52 -3.83
C TYR A 27 -13.25 12.71 -5.33
N TYR A 28 -12.29 11.96 -5.88
CA TYR A 28 -11.95 12.06 -7.30
C TYR A 28 -13.11 11.64 -8.21
N MET A 29 -13.87 10.61 -7.84
CA MET A 29 -15.03 10.15 -8.62
C MET A 29 -16.17 11.18 -8.62
N LEU A 30 -16.56 11.70 -7.46
CA LEU A 30 -17.70 12.61 -7.30
C LEU A 30 -17.41 14.03 -7.81
N THR A 31 -16.14 14.44 -7.84
CA THR A 31 -15.72 15.73 -8.43
C THR A 31 -15.46 15.66 -9.94
N GLY A 32 -15.65 14.48 -10.56
CA GLY A 32 -15.39 14.29 -11.99
C GLY A 32 -13.91 14.22 -12.38
N GLN A 33 -13.01 14.10 -11.41
CA GLN A 33 -11.56 14.02 -11.58
C GLN A 33 -11.00 12.59 -11.52
N GLY A 34 -11.86 11.58 -11.74
CA GLY A 34 -11.47 10.16 -11.65
C GLY A 34 -10.34 9.76 -12.60
N ASN A 35 -10.22 10.45 -13.74
CA ASN A 35 -9.15 10.27 -14.72
C ASN A 35 -7.74 10.58 -14.18
N ARG A 36 -7.62 11.31 -13.07
CA ARG A 36 -6.33 11.58 -12.43
C ARG A 36 -5.78 10.36 -11.68
N PHE A 37 -6.63 9.40 -11.35
CA PHE A 37 -6.19 8.12 -10.79
C PHE A 37 -5.82 7.16 -11.93
N ASP A 38 -4.63 7.38 -12.50
CA ASP A 38 -4.12 6.61 -13.63
C ASP A 38 -3.06 5.59 -13.19
N ILE A 39 -3.50 4.33 -13.06
CA ILE A 39 -2.62 3.20 -12.74
C ILE A 39 -1.68 2.90 -13.90
N GLY A 40 -2.12 3.08 -15.15
CA GLY A 40 -1.33 2.84 -16.34
C GLY A 40 -0.12 3.76 -16.36
N TRP A 41 -0.36 5.07 -16.21
CA TRP A 41 0.71 6.07 -16.07
C TRP A 41 1.68 5.71 -14.95
N PHE A 42 1.18 5.40 -13.75
CA PHE A 42 2.03 5.02 -12.62
C PHE A 42 2.95 3.82 -12.94
N LEU A 43 2.41 2.78 -13.58
CA LEU A 43 3.19 1.58 -13.94
C LEU A 43 4.18 1.84 -15.07
N THR A 44 3.89 2.76 -15.99
CA THR A 44 4.76 3.07 -17.13
C THR A 44 5.84 4.12 -16.81
N ASP A 45 5.54 5.04 -15.89
CA ASP A 45 6.43 6.17 -15.54
C ASP A 45 7.38 5.79 -14.39
N THR A 46 6.98 4.85 -13.52
CA THR A 46 7.89 4.33 -12.50
C THR A 46 9.00 3.48 -13.11
N SER A 47 10.24 3.74 -12.69
CA SER A 47 11.42 3.04 -13.24
C SER A 47 11.31 1.52 -13.08
N PRO A 48 11.54 0.73 -14.15
CA PRO A 48 11.62 -0.74 -14.05
C PRO A 48 12.66 -1.22 -13.03
N HIS A 49 13.73 -0.44 -12.82
CA HIS A 49 14.81 -0.78 -11.90
C HIS A 49 14.35 -0.69 -10.43
N MET A 50 13.40 0.20 -10.13
CA MET A 50 12.79 0.29 -8.80
C MET A 50 12.07 -1.01 -8.45
N TRP A 51 11.23 -1.51 -9.36
CA TRP A 51 10.49 -2.76 -9.17
C TRP A 51 11.41 -3.97 -9.05
N ALA A 52 12.43 -4.06 -9.92
CA ALA A 52 13.43 -5.13 -9.86
C ALA A 52 14.22 -5.10 -8.53
N GLY A 53 14.64 -3.90 -8.10
CA GLY A 53 15.34 -3.71 -6.83
C GLY A 53 14.51 -4.13 -5.62
N PHE A 54 13.23 -3.74 -5.56
CA PHE A 54 12.32 -4.19 -4.50
C PHE A 54 12.14 -5.71 -4.50
N GLY A 55 11.99 -6.34 -5.67
CA GLY A 55 11.88 -7.79 -5.78
C GLY A 55 13.09 -8.52 -5.18
N ILE A 56 14.31 -8.07 -5.50
CA ILE A 56 15.54 -8.65 -4.96
C ILE A 56 15.61 -8.46 -3.45
N ALA A 57 15.36 -7.24 -2.97
CA ALA A 57 15.44 -6.90 -1.55
C ALA A 57 14.42 -7.70 -0.70
N PHE A 58 13.17 -7.80 -1.16
CA PHE A 58 12.13 -8.54 -0.44
C PHE A 58 12.33 -10.04 -0.50
N SER A 59 12.79 -10.59 -1.63
CA SER A 59 13.09 -12.02 -1.75
C SER A 59 14.08 -12.49 -0.68
N LEU A 60 15.18 -11.74 -0.49
CA LEU A 60 16.18 -12.06 0.53
C LEU A 60 15.67 -11.74 1.95
N SER A 61 15.15 -10.53 2.18
CA SER A 61 14.82 -10.07 3.53
C SER A 61 13.65 -10.84 4.15
N LEU A 62 12.58 -11.08 3.38
CA LEU A 62 11.42 -11.83 3.87
C LEU A 62 11.74 -13.32 4.02
N SER A 63 12.65 -13.87 3.20
CA SER A 63 13.12 -15.25 3.36
C SER A 63 13.85 -15.45 4.69
N VAL A 64 14.74 -14.54 5.08
CA VAL A 64 15.46 -14.63 6.36
C VAL A 64 14.51 -14.47 7.55
N LEU A 65 13.57 -13.53 7.48
CA LEU A 65 12.57 -13.35 8.55
C LEU A 65 11.69 -14.59 8.74
N GLY A 66 11.36 -15.31 7.67
CA GLY A 66 10.54 -16.53 7.75
C GLY A 66 11.31 -17.79 8.16
N ALA A 67 12.64 -17.79 8.02
CA ALA A 67 13.48 -18.90 8.45
C ALA A 67 13.79 -18.87 9.97
N GLY A 68 13.65 -17.70 10.61
CA GLY A 68 13.88 -17.49 12.03
C GLY A 68 12.67 -17.66 12.93
#